data_AF-A0A2G6DZZ3-F1
#
_entry.id   AF-A0A2G6DZZ3-F1
#
_cell.length_a   1.000
_cell.length_b   1.000
_cell.length_c   1.000
_cell.angle_alpha   90.00
_cell.angle_beta   90.00
_cell.angle_gamma   90.00
#
_symmetry.space_group_name_H-M   'P 1'
#
loop_
_entity.id
_entity.type
_entity.pdbx_description
1 polymer ?
#
loop_
_entity_poly.entity_id
_entity_poly.type
_entity_poly.pdbx_seq_one_letter_code
_entity_poly.pdbx_strand_id
1 'polypeptide(L)'
;MAYSYIVYYVFKKCLTDSEGNMKNREREFFSKVKQAITCNPFSPRRLRLDLELTGLPANTHIPDILQTLLQRVSQMLETLLQRNGGALLSLSARDLQLARYGVLFHLFHRYADRYEDHIQKQIEE
;
A
#
# COMPACT_ATOMS: atom_id res chain seq x y z
N MET A 1 -18.65 14.90 -34.48
CA MET A 1 -17.26 14.41 -34.42
C MET A 1 -17.29 12.96 -33.97
N ALA A 2 -16.99 12.02 -34.87
CA ALA A 2 -16.95 10.60 -34.54
C ALA A 2 -15.59 10.29 -33.94
N TYR A 3 -15.54 10.01 -32.63
CA TYR A 3 -14.34 9.48 -32.02
C TYR A 3 -14.00 8.14 -32.70
N SER A 4 -12.72 7.93 -33.00
CA SER A 4 -12.23 6.65 -33.52
C SER A 4 -12.74 5.51 -32.64
N TYR A 5 -13.30 4.47 -33.28
CA TYR A 5 -13.82 3.28 -32.58
C TYR A 5 -12.75 2.68 -31.65
N ILE A 6 -11.46 2.82 -32.00
CA ILE A 6 -10.33 2.40 -31.17
C ILE A 6 -10.22 3.25 -29.90
N VAL A 7 -10.36 4.57 -29.99
CA VAL A 7 -10.28 5.46 -28.82
C VAL A 7 -11.46 5.20 -27.89
N TYR A 8 -12.67 5.05 -28.43
CA TYR A 8 -13.84 4.68 -27.63
C TYR A 8 -13.73 3.27 -27.06
N TYR A 9 -13.18 2.30 -27.80
CA TYR A 9 -13.00 0.93 -27.34
C TYR A 9 -11.93 0.82 -26.25
N VAL A 10 -10.82 1.56 -26.36
CA VAL A 10 -9.79 1.67 -25.31
C VAL A 10 -10.36 2.36 -24.09
N PHE A 11 -11.07 3.48 -24.26
CA PHE A 11 -11.74 4.20 -23.17
C PHE A 11 -12.80 3.33 -22.48
N LYS A 12 -13.60 2.58 -23.25
CA LYS A 12 -14.60 1.64 -22.74
C LYS A 12 -13.92 0.46 -22.04
N LYS A 13 -12.82 -0.12 -22.55
CA LYS A 13 -12.03 -1.15 -21.86
C LYS A 13 -11.43 -0.67 -20.54
N CYS A 14 -11.09 0.62 -20.44
CA CYS A 14 -10.65 1.23 -19.19
C CYS A 14 -11.81 1.51 -18.21
N LEU A 15 -13.06 1.56 -18.69
CA LEU A 15 -14.27 1.86 -17.89
C LEU A 15 -15.12 0.63 -17.55
N THR A 16 -15.12 -0.41 -18.39
CA THR A 16 -15.87 -1.65 -18.18
C THR A 16 -14.94 -2.67 -17.56
N ASP A 17 -14.94 -2.72 -16.23
CA ASP A 17 -14.51 -3.83 -15.39
C ASP A 17 -13.39 -4.69 -15.98
N SER A 18 -12.16 -4.18 -15.95
CA SER A 18 -11.06 -5.10 -15.72
C SER A 18 -11.30 -5.68 -14.34
N GLU A 19 -11.58 -6.99 -14.26
CA GLU A 19 -11.42 -7.74 -13.02
C GLU A 19 -10.00 -7.44 -12.53
N GLY A 20 -9.90 -6.46 -11.63
CA GLY A 20 -8.64 -5.95 -11.13
C GLY A 20 -7.90 -7.14 -10.59
N ASN A 21 -6.80 -7.50 -11.26
CA ASN A 21 -6.10 -8.74 -11.00
C ASN A 21 -5.30 -8.53 -9.72
N MET A 22 -5.98 -8.49 -8.57
CA MET A 22 -5.43 -8.61 -7.23
C MET A 22 -5.84 -9.99 -6.72
N LYS A 23 -4.86 -10.80 -6.34
CA LYS A 23 -5.09 -12.15 -5.80
C LYS A 23 -5.66 -12.05 -4.39
N ASN A 24 -6.37 -13.07 -3.94
CA ASN A 24 -6.96 -13.09 -2.59
C ASN A 24 -5.93 -12.87 -1.48
N ARG A 25 -4.73 -13.47 -1.59
CA ARG A 25 -3.62 -13.24 -0.64
C ARG A 25 -3.18 -11.78 -0.56
N GLU A 26 -3.19 -11.07 -1.69
CA GLU A 26 -2.82 -9.66 -1.74
C GLU A 26 -3.93 -8.78 -1.17
N ARG A 27 -5.20 -9.14 -1.43
CA ARG A 27 -6.37 -8.49 -0.78
C ARG A 27 -6.32 -8.63 0.73
N GLU A 28 -6.04 -9.84 1.22
CA GLU A 28 -5.88 -10.11 2.66
C GLU A 28 -4.71 -9.31 3.24
N PHE A 29 -3.57 -9.29 2.55
CA PHE A 29 -2.41 -8.52 2.94
C PHE A 29 -2.72 -7.02 3.05
N PHE A 30 -3.25 -6.39 2.00
CA PHE A 30 -3.58 -4.96 2.03
C PHE A 30 -4.74 -4.63 2.97
N SER A 31 -5.66 -5.57 3.22
CA SER A 31 -6.69 -5.44 4.27
C SER A 31 -6.06 -5.38 5.67
N LYS A 32 -5.04 -6.20 5.95
CA LYS A 32 -4.28 -6.12 7.21
C LYS A 32 -3.44 -4.84 7.29
N VAL A 33 -2.83 -4.39 6.19
CA VAL A 33 -2.15 -3.08 6.14
C VAL A 33 -3.11 -1.94 6.45
N LYS A 34 -4.33 -1.97 5.88
CA LYS A 34 -5.41 -1.02 6.22
C LYS A 34 -5.74 -1.05 7.72
N GLN A 35 -5.75 -2.22 8.35
CA GLN A 35 -5.96 -2.30 9.81
C GLN A 35 -4.78 -1.72 10.59
N ALA A 36 -3.55 -1.97 10.15
CA ALA A 36 -2.34 -1.47 10.81
C ALA A 36 -2.26 0.06 10.77
N ILE A 37 -2.56 0.68 9.63
CA ILE A 37 -2.55 2.14 9.47
C ILE A 37 -3.73 2.84 10.19
N THR A 38 -4.84 2.15 10.44
CA THR A 38 -6.03 2.73 11.11
C THR A 38 -6.10 2.48 12.61
N CYS A 39 -5.19 1.67 13.17
CA CYS A 39 -5.13 1.43 14.60
C CYS A 39 -4.14 2.38 15.31
N ASN A 40 -4.25 2.46 16.64
CA ASN A 40 -3.31 3.24 17.44
C ASN A 40 -1.88 2.67 17.27
N PRO A 41 -0.89 3.49 16.85
CA PRO A 41 0.46 3.03 16.51
C PRO A 41 1.24 2.48 17.72
N PHE A 42 0.89 2.87 18.94
CA PHE A 42 1.55 2.42 20.17
C PHE A 42 0.81 1.25 20.84
N SER A 43 -0.26 0.74 20.21
CA SER A 43 -1.07 -0.33 20.80
C SER A 43 -0.46 -1.72 20.58
N PRO A 44 -0.70 -2.67 21.50
CA PRO A 44 -0.36 -4.09 21.27
C PRO A 44 -1.02 -4.66 20.00
N ARG A 45 -2.17 -4.11 19.60
CA ARG A 45 -2.85 -4.48 18.37
C ARG A 45 -2.03 -4.11 17.13
N ARG A 46 -1.36 -2.95 17.12
CA ARG A 46 -0.46 -2.57 16.02
C ARG A 46 0.70 -3.55 15.89
N LEU A 47 1.38 -3.84 17.00
CA LEU A 47 2.50 -4.79 17.00
C LEU A 47 2.08 -6.18 16.50
N ARG A 48 0.90 -6.67 16.92
CA ARG A 48 0.37 -7.95 16.44
C ARG A 48 0.15 -7.96 14.93
N LEU A 49 -0.44 -6.90 14.37
CA LEU A 49 -0.68 -6.79 12.93
C LEU A 49 0.65 -6.76 12.16
N ASP A 50 1.65 -6.03 12.65
CA ASP A 50 2.95 -5.92 12.01
C ASP A 50 3.70 -7.27 12.05
N LEU A 51 3.64 -8.00 13.17
CA LEU A 51 4.18 -9.36 13.28
C LEU A 51 3.46 -10.34 12.35
N GLU A 52 2.13 -10.27 12.23
CA GLU A 52 1.38 -11.12 11.28
C GLU A 52 1.72 -10.81 9.82
N LEU A 53 1.92 -9.54 9.48
CA LEU A 53 2.26 -9.10 8.13
C LEU A 53 3.70 -9.46 7.75
N THR A 54 4.61 -9.51 8.72
CA THR A 54 6.03 -9.83 8.53
C THR A 54 6.36 -11.31 8.77
N GLY A 55 5.52 -12.04 9.50
CA GLY A 55 5.80 -13.41 9.94
C GLY A 55 7.02 -13.52 10.86
N LEU A 56 7.48 -12.41 11.44
CA LEU A 56 8.63 -12.40 12.34
C LEU A 56 8.26 -12.87 13.75
N PRO A 57 9.23 -13.40 14.52
CA PRO A 57 9.02 -13.75 15.93
C PRO A 57 8.64 -12.54 16.81
N ALA A 58 7.86 -12.79 17.85
CA ALA A 58 7.37 -11.74 18.76
C ALA A 58 8.47 -11.02 19.56
N ASN A 59 9.66 -11.62 19.68
CA ASN A 59 10.83 -11.02 20.33
C ASN A 59 11.71 -10.19 19.37
N THR A 60 11.29 -10.00 18.11
CA THR A 60 12.02 -9.18 17.14
C THR A 60 11.96 -7.70 17.52
N HIS A 61 13.05 -6.99 17.31
CA HIS A 61 13.13 -5.56 17.59
C HIS A 61 12.19 -4.77 16.66
N ILE A 62 11.48 -3.76 17.20
CA ILE A 62 10.41 -3.05 16.49
C ILE A 62 10.87 -2.40 15.17
N PRO A 63 12.01 -1.68 15.12
CA PRO A 63 12.58 -1.17 13.88
C PRO A 63 12.77 -2.24 12.79
N ASP A 64 13.23 -3.44 13.13
CA ASP A 64 13.45 -4.52 12.17
C ASP A 64 12.12 -5.07 11.62
N ILE A 65 11.10 -5.15 12.47
CA ILE A 65 9.73 -5.49 12.07
C ILE A 65 9.22 -4.45 11.08
N LEU A 66 9.35 -3.16 11.40
CA LEU A 66 8.88 -2.08 10.53
C LEU A 66 9.62 -2.09 9.18
N GLN A 67 10.95 -2.21 9.18
CA GLN A 67 11.74 -2.27 7.96
C GLN A 67 11.33 -3.44 7.06
N THR A 68 11.15 -4.62 7.65
CA THR A 68 10.68 -5.82 6.93
C THR A 68 9.28 -5.60 6.37
N LEU A 69 8.39 -4.96 7.13
CA LEU A 69 7.04 -4.64 6.68
C LEU A 69 7.06 -3.68 5.49
N LEU A 70 7.90 -2.64 5.53
CA LEU A 70 8.04 -1.69 4.43
C LEU A 70 8.55 -2.34 3.15
N GLN A 71 9.52 -3.25 3.26
CA GLN A 71 10.02 -4.04 2.13
C GLN A 71 8.90 -4.90 1.53
N ARG A 72 8.13 -5.61 2.36
CA ARG A 72 6.99 -6.43 1.90
C ARG A 72 5.91 -5.60 1.21
N VAL A 73 5.55 -4.46 1.79
CA VAL A 73 4.56 -3.55 1.17
C VAL A 73 5.07 -3.05 -0.19
N SER A 74 6.34 -2.62 -0.27
CA SER A 74 6.95 -2.17 -1.55
C SER A 74 6.91 -3.27 -2.61
N GLN A 75 7.39 -4.46 -2.28
CA GLN A 75 7.41 -5.61 -3.19
C GLN A 75 6.01 -6.01 -3.67
N MET A 76 5.02 -5.96 -2.78
CA MET A 76 3.63 -6.27 -3.13
C MET A 76 3.03 -5.23 -4.08
N LEU A 77 3.31 -3.94 -3.83
CA LEU A 77 2.89 -2.84 -4.70
C LEU A 77 3.57 -2.93 -6.07
N GLU A 78 4.87 -3.20 -6.12
CA GLU A 78 5.63 -3.39 -7.37
C GLU A 78 5.09 -4.56 -8.19
N THR A 79 4.84 -5.71 -7.55
CA THR A 79 4.24 -6.88 -8.19
C THR A 79 2.86 -6.56 -8.77
N LEU A 80 2.05 -5.83 -8.00
CA LEU A 80 0.72 -5.42 -8.42
C LEU A 80 0.78 -4.44 -9.59
N LEU A 81 1.71 -3.47 -9.57
CA LEU A 81 1.94 -2.54 -10.67
C LEU A 81 2.38 -3.25 -11.94
N GLN A 82 3.38 -4.14 -11.86
CA GLN A 82 3.88 -4.89 -13.01
C GLN A 82 2.77 -5.71 -13.67
N ARG A 83 1.92 -6.39 -12.88
CA ARG A 83 0.80 -7.19 -13.40
C ARG A 83 -0.30 -6.35 -14.06
N ASN A 84 -0.40 -5.06 -13.71
CA ASN A 84 -1.44 -4.15 -14.18
C ASN A 84 -0.88 -3.09 -15.16
N GLY A 85 0.18 -3.43 -15.90
CA GLY A 85 0.73 -2.53 -16.93
C GLY A 85 1.31 -1.22 -16.38
N GLY A 86 1.77 -1.23 -15.13
CA GLY A 86 2.35 -0.06 -14.46
C GLY A 86 1.35 0.89 -13.83
N ALA A 87 0.04 0.58 -13.85
CA ALA A 87 -0.98 1.45 -13.27
C ALA A 87 -1.88 0.69 -12.28
N LEU A 88 -2.09 1.24 -11.08
CA LEU A 88 -3.07 0.71 -10.13
C LEU A 88 -4.52 1.06 -10.54
N LEU A 89 -4.70 2.03 -11.44
CA LEU A 89 -6.02 2.54 -11.84
C LEU A 89 -6.86 1.52 -12.62
N SER A 90 -6.25 0.44 -13.11
CA SER A 90 -6.98 -0.68 -13.74
C SER A 90 -7.55 -1.68 -12.72
N LEU A 91 -7.33 -1.48 -11.43
CA LEU A 91 -7.93 -2.31 -10.39
C LEU A 91 -9.41 -1.97 -10.20
N SER A 92 -10.19 -2.95 -9.73
CA SER A 92 -11.55 -2.69 -9.25
C SER A 92 -11.53 -1.59 -8.17
N ALA A 93 -12.61 -0.84 -8.01
CA ALA A 93 -12.67 0.24 -7.02
C ALA A 93 -12.30 -0.24 -5.60
N ARG A 94 -12.72 -1.46 -5.23
CA ARG A 94 -12.40 -2.09 -3.95
C ARG A 94 -10.91 -2.41 -3.82
N ASP A 95 -10.31 -3.03 -4.83
CA ASP A 95 -8.89 -3.41 -4.82
C ASP A 95 -7.99 -2.18 -4.88
N LEU A 96 -8.38 -1.17 -5.66
CA LEU A 96 -7.71 0.13 -5.71
C LEU A 96 -7.71 0.80 -4.34
N GLN A 97 -8.83 0.75 -3.61
CA GLN A 97 -8.90 1.32 -2.26
C GLN A 97 -7.93 0.60 -1.30
N LEU A 98 -7.83 -0.73 -1.37
CA LEU A 98 -6.86 -1.49 -0.56
C LEU A 98 -5.42 -1.14 -0.92
N ALA A 99 -5.09 -1.09 -2.22
CA ALA A 99 -3.76 -0.73 -2.69
C ALA A 99 -3.37 0.68 -2.25
N ARG A 100 -4.31 1.64 -2.23
CA ARG A 100 -4.08 3.00 -1.71
C ARG A 100 -3.62 3.01 -0.25
N TYR A 101 -4.17 2.17 0.62
CA TYR A 101 -3.66 2.07 1.99
C TYR A 101 -2.22 1.54 2.04
N GLY A 102 -1.87 0.60 1.17
CA GLY A 102 -0.47 0.16 0.99
C GLY A 102 0.45 1.30 0.58
N VAL A 103 0.04 2.09 -0.43
CA VAL A 103 0.80 3.26 -0.90
C VAL A 103 0.96 4.30 0.22
N LEU A 104 -0.11 4.65 0.93
CA LEU A 104 -0.06 5.61 2.04
C LEU A 104 0.84 5.11 3.17
N PHE A 105 0.72 3.83 3.54
CA PHE A 105 1.59 3.22 4.56
C PHE A 105 3.06 3.32 4.17
N HIS A 106 3.39 2.97 2.92
CA HIS A 106 4.77 3.02 2.42
C HIS A 106 5.30 4.46 2.37
N LEU A 107 4.53 5.40 1.82
CA LEU A 107 4.94 6.80 1.72
C LEU A 107 5.14 7.44 3.09
N PHE A 108 4.20 7.24 4.03
CA PHE A 108 4.31 7.81 5.38
C PHE A 108 5.62 7.39 6.05
N HIS A 109 5.86 6.09 6.20
CA HIS A 109 7.03 5.61 6.93
C HIS A 109 8.35 5.83 6.17
N ARG A 110 8.31 5.98 4.83
CA ARG A 110 9.50 6.31 4.05
C ARG A 110 10.00 7.74 4.30
N TYR A 111 9.08 8.65 4.64
CA TYR A 111 9.40 10.08 4.78
C TYR A 111 9.23 10.62 6.20
N ALA A 112 8.61 9.86 7.12
CA ALA A 112 8.35 10.27 8.50
C ALA A 112 9.60 10.80 9.19
N ASP A 113 10.70 10.05 9.19
CA ASP A 113 11.96 10.44 9.85
C ASP A 113 12.51 11.76 9.30
N ARG A 114 12.41 11.98 7.98
CA ARG A 114 12.87 13.23 7.36
C ARG A 114 12.00 14.42 7.74
N TYR A 115 10.69 14.20 7.89
CA TYR A 115 9.80 15.24 8.39
C TYR A 115 10.08 15.54 9.85
N GLU A 116 10.32 14.52 10.68
CA GLU A 116 10.72 14.67 12.08
C GLU A 116 12.01 15.49 12.21
N ASP A 117 13.05 15.14 11.45
CA ASP A 117 14.32 15.88 11.41
C ASP A 117 14.13 17.35 11.02
N HIS A 118 13.20 17.62 10.10
CA HIS A 118 12.92 18.99 9.67
C HIS A 118 12.17 19.79 10.74
N ILE A 119 11.16 19.17 11.37
CA ILE A 119 10.38 19.77 12.46
C ILE A 119 11.29 20.08 13.65
N GLN A 120 12.17 19.15 14.02
CA GLN A 120 13.10 19.34 15.15
C GLN A 120 14.01 20.55 14.92
N LYS A 121 14.56 20.70 13.71
CA LYS A 121 15.38 21.87 13.36
C LYS A 121 14.63 23.19 13.49
N GLN A 122 13.35 23.21 13.14
CA GLN A 122 12.52 24.43 13.24
C GLN A 122 12.15 24.80 14.68
N ILE A 123 12.21 23.86 15.63
CA ILE A 123 11.93 24.12 17.05
C ILE A 123 13.18 24.67 17.76
N GLU A 124 14.37 24.31 17.28
CA GLU A 124 15.66 24.73 17.84
C GLU A 124 16.13 26.11 17.35
N GLU A 125 15.43 26.71 16.38
CA GLU A 125 15.60 28.10 15.89
C GLU A 125 14.84 29.13 16.74
#